data_AF-A0A450Z3T1-F1
#
_entry.id   AF-A0A450Z3T1-F1
#
_cell.length_a   1.000
_cell.length_b   1.000
_cell.length_c   1.000
_cell.angle_alpha   90.00
_cell.angle_beta   90.00
_cell.angle_gamma   90.00
#
_symmetry.space_group_name_H-M   'P 1'
#
loop_
_entity.id
_entity.type
_entity.pdbx_description
1 polymer ?
#
loop_
_entity_poly.entity_id
_entity_poly.type
_entity_poly.pdbx_seq_one_letter_code
_entity_poly.pdbx_strand_id
1 'polypeptide(L)' 'FVLLSRGDYYRDATTNYEKLTVERNAPRWMKMLVKYGYITTA' A
#
# COMPACT_ATOMS: atom_id res chain seq x y z
N PHE A 1 17.27 22.76 -4.97
CA PHE A 1 17.43 21.34 -4.58
C PHE A 1 16.87 21.03 -3.18
N VAL A 2 15.82 21.71 -2.69
CA VAL A 2 15.41 21.63 -1.27
C VAL A 2 15.02 20.20 -0.80
N LEU A 3 14.28 19.43 -1.60
CA LEU A 3 13.89 18.06 -1.26
C LEU A 3 15.10 17.10 -1.27
N LEU A 4 15.91 17.16 -2.33
CA LEU A 4 17.14 16.34 -2.48
C LEU A 4 18.16 16.62 -1.36
N SER A 5 18.34 17.88 -0.98
CA SER A 5 19.25 18.26 0.10
C SER A 5 18.77 17.81 1.49
N ARG A 6 17.48 17.54 1.67
CA ARG A 6 16.90 17.02 2.92
C ARG A 6 16.82 15.49 2.95
N GLY A 7 17.07 14.82 1.82
CA GLY A 7 16.81 13.38 1.68
C GLY A 7 15.31 13.05 1.68
N ASP A 8 14.46 14.05 1.53
CA ASP A 8 13.02 13.88 1.50
C ASP A 8 12.57 13.47 0.11
N TYR A 9 11.60 12.55 0.05
CA TYR A 9 10.96 12.18 -1.19
C TYR A 9 9.82 13.16 -1.53
N TYR A 10 9.53 13.28 -2.82
CA TYR A 10 8.38 14.04 -3.29
C TYR A 10 7.09 13.40 -2.76
N ARG A 11 6.22 14.23 -2.16
CA ARG A 11 4.86 13.85 -1.77
C ARG A 11 3.88 14.77 -2.47
N ASP A 12 3.03 14.18 -3.29
CA ASP A 12 1.92 14.89 -3.90
C ASP A 12 0.75 14.99 -2.91
N ALA A 13 0.32 16.22 -2.57
CA ALA A 13 -0.72 16.46 -1.59
C ALA A 13 -2.12 16.02 -2.06
N THR A 14 -2.32 15.87 -3.38
CA THR A 14 -3.58 15.43 -3.96
C THR A 14 -3.66 13.91 -4.11
N THR A 15 -2.51 13.23 -4.05
CA THR A 15 -2.41 11.78 -4.22
C THR A 15 -2.52 11.05 -2.88
N ASN A 16 -3.54 10.19 -2.77
CA ASN A 16 -3.65 9.27 -1.64
C ASN A 16 -2.83 8.00 -1.89
N TYR A 17 -1.54 8.05 -1.54
CA TYR A 17 -0.61 6.93 -1.71
C TYR A 17 -0.95 5.69 -0.86
N GLU A 18 -1.61 5.89 0.28
CA GLU A 18 -2.04 4.78 1.14
C GLU A 18 -3.08 3.93 0.42
N LYS A 19 -4.11 4.57 -0.13
CA LYS A 19 -5.15 3.92 -0.92
C LYS A 19 -4.55 3.14 -2.09
N LEU A 20 -3.66 3.76 -2.88
CA LEU A 20 -2.98 3.09 -4.01
C LEU A 20 -2.18 1.86 -3.57
N THR A 21 -1.49 1.96 -2.43
CA THR A 21 -0.69 0.85 -1.90
C THR A 21 -1.57 -0.31 -1.44
N VAL A 22 -2.67 -0.02 -0.76
CA VAL A 22 -3.63 -1.03 -0.31
C VAL A 22 -4.29 -1.68 -1.51
N GLU A 23 -4.81 -0.93 -2.47
CA GLU A 23 -5.47 -1.48 -3.67
C GLU A 23 -4.57 -2.45 -4.44
N ARG A 24 -3.29 -2.11 -4.61
CA ARG A 24 -2.32 -2.98 -5.28
C ARG A 24 -2.06 -4.29 -4.54
N ASN A 25 -1.97 -4.25 -3.21
CA ASN A 25 -1.50 -5.40 -2.42
C ASN A 25 -2.62 -6.24 -1.82
N ALA A 26 -3.78 -5.64 -1.54
CA ALA A 26 -4.89 -6.26 -0.84
C ALA A 26 -5.33 -7.59 -1.46
N PRO A 27 -5.48 -7.73 -2.80
CA PRO A 27 -5.88 -9.01 -3.40
C PRO A 27 -4.90 -10.15 -3.08
N ARG A 28 -3.59 -9.86 -3.03
CA ARG A 28 -2.57 -10.85 -2.71
C ARG A 28 -2.61 -11.23 -1.23
N TRP A 29 -2.79 -10.27 -0.33
CA TRP A 29 -2.94 -10.54 1.09
C TRP A 29 -4.21 -11.34 1.39
N MET A 30 -5.34 -11.00 0.79
CA MET A 30 -6.59 -11.76 0.92
C MET A 30 -6.40 -13.22 0.52
N LYS A 31 -5.74 -13.48 -0.62
CA LYS A 31 -5.40 -14.86 -1.04
C LYS A 31 -4.57 -15.61 0.00
N MET A 32 -3.59 -14.94 0.61
CA MET A 32 -2.72 -15.58 1.61
C MET A 32 -3.45 -15.83 2.93
N LEU A 33 -4.30 -14.89 3.36
CA LEU A 33 -5.12 -15.07 4.56
C LEU A 33 -6.06 -16.26 4.42
N VAL A 34 -6.67 -16.44 3.25
CA VAL A 34 -7.48 -17.63 2.93
C VAL A 34 -6.63 -18.89 2.91
N LYS A 35 -5.48 -18.88 2.22
CA LYS A 35 -4.58 -20.04 2.10
C LYS A 35 -4.14 -20.60 3.46
N TYR A 36 -3.87 -19.73 4.42
CA TYR A 36 -3.43 -20.12 5.76
C TYR A 36 -4.58 -20.29 6.76
N GLY A 37 -5.83 -20.17 6.31
CA GLY A 37 -7.01 -20.38 7.16
C GLY A 37 -7.24 -19.30 8.21
N TYR A 38 -6.65 -18.11 8.03
CA TYR A 38 -6.91 -16.97 8.92
C TYR A 38 -8.30 -16.37 8.69
N ILE A 39 -8.81 -16.47 7.47
CA ILE A 39 -10.16 -16.05 7.10
C ILE A 39 -10.81 -17.11 6.20
N THR A 40 -12.13 -17.24 6.30
CA THR A 40 -12.94 -18.05 5.40
C THR A 40 -13.64 -17.13 4.41
N THR A 41 -13.55 -17.43 3.11
CA THR A 41 -14.38 -16.77 2.10
C THR A 41 -15.82 -17.22 2.27
N ALA A 42 -16.75 -16.27 2.35
CA ALA A 42 -18.19 -16.54 2.33
C ALA A 42 -18.62 -17.20 1.01
#